data_AF-A0A6V3JGE2-F1
#
_entry.id   AF-A0A6V3JGE2-F1
#
_cell.length_a   1.000
_cell.length_b   1.000
_cell.length_c   1.000
_cell.angle_alpha   90.00
_cell.angle_beta   90.00
_cell.angle_gamma   90.00
#
_symmetry.space_group_name_H-M   'P 1'
#
loop_
_entity.id
_entity.type
_entity.pdbx_description
1 polymer ?
#
loop_
_entity_poly.entity_id
_entity_poly.type
_entity_poly.pdbx_seq_one_letter_code
_entity_poly.pdbx_strand_id
1 'polypeptide(L)'
;GRRKLPRKTGFRAGREKTQSTSKAMSSTFEPKGKPTTTCVTIGGRRKHHTSWEDGSEMVEEYEVASNRLVLRKIRNKSALGKVSDWKVILGEPEKKAFNPRSDLIASSNKNPIFIQQDTSTHFMWRIRNIPYERSVYRLTIDSDRQQIVLRTTNKKYFKRISIPQLQAVGEKLSADPSLLT
;
A
#
# COMPACT_ATOMS: atom_id res chain seq x y z
N GLY A 1 -3.97 -32.19 72.30
CA GLY A 1 -3.81 -32.58 70.88
C GLY A 1 -4.00 -31.37 69.97
N ARG A 2 -2.92 -30.87 69.37
CA ARG A 2 -2.94 -29.73 68.43
C ARG A 2 -3.49 -30.19 67.07
N ARG A 3 -4.63 -29.65 66.64
CA ARG A 3 -5.17 -29.87 65.29
C ARG A 3 -4.43 -28.96 64.30
N LYS A 4 -3.77 -29.56 63.30
CA LYS A 4 -3.07 -28.87 62.21
C LYS A 4 -4.10 -28.35 61.18
N LEU A 5 -3.98 -27.08 60.79
CA LEU A 5 -4.63 -26.51 59.61
C LEU A 5 -3.87 -26.94 58.33
N PRO A 6 -4.55 -27.21 57.21
CA PRO A 6 -3.86 -27.44 55.94
C PRO A 6 -3.38 -26.12 55.31
N ARG A 7 -2.16 -26.17 54.76
CA ARG A 7 -1.49 -25.09 54.02
C ARG A 7 -2.24 -24.81 52.71
N LYS A 8 -2.68 -23.58 52.48
CA LYS A 8 -3.08 -23.10 51.15
C LYS A 8 -1.84 -22.92 50.28
N THR A 9 -1.65 -23.79 49.30
CA THR A 9 -0.69 -23.62 48.20
C THR A 9 -1.15 -22.47 47.30
N GLY A 10 -0.25 -21.53 47.03
CA GLY A 10 -0.53 -20.32 46.26
C GLY A 10 -0.87 -20.61 44.80
N PHE A 11 -1.99 -20.06 44.35
CA PHE A 11 -2.27 -19.89 42.93
C PHE A 11 -1.61 -18.59 42.47
N ARG A 12 -0.58 -18.71 41.63
CA ARG A 12 0.11 -17.59 41.01
C ARG A 12 -0.81 -17.03 39.92
N ALA A 13 -1.33 -15.83 40.10
CA ALA A 13 -2.11 -15.12 39.09
C ALA A 13 -1.24 -14.93 37.83
N GLY A 14 -1.66 -15.57 36.73
CA GLY A 14 -1.06 -15.40 35.42
C GLY A 14 -1.22 -13.96 34.96
N ARG A 15 -0.08 -13.35 34.64
CA ARG A 15 0.10 -12.01 34.09
C ARG A 15 -0.72 -11.87 32.80
N GLU A 16 -1.80 -11.08 32.83
CA GLU A 16 -2.47 -10.61 31.61
C GLU A 16 -1.44 -9.83 30.77
N LYS A 17 -1.04 -10.43 29.63
CA LYS A 17 -0.33 -9.71 28.59
C LYS A 17 -1.36 -8.81 27.91
N THR A 18 -1.39 -7.54 28.31
CA THR A 18 -1.99 -6.46 27.54
C THR A 18 -1.43 -6.53 26.12
N GLN A 19 -2.28 -6.91 25.18
CA GLN A 19 -1.97 -6.84 23.76
C GLN A 19 -1.77 -5.37 23.43
N SER A 20 -0.51 -4.98 23.29
CA SER A 20 -0.11 -3.74 22.64
C SER A 20 -0.72 -3.73 21.24
N THR A 21 -1.84 -3.03 21.10
CA THR A 21 -2.35 -2.62 19.81
C THR A 21 -1.34 -1.64 19.24
N SER A 22 -0.35 -2.16 18.52
CA SER A 22 0.48 -1.35 17.65
C SER A 22 -0.46 -0.77 16.59
N LYS A 23 -0.87 0.48 16.81
CA LYS A 23 -1.55 1.29 15.81
C LYS A 23 -0.53 1.46 14.70
N ALA A 24 -0.59 0.59 13.69
CA ALA A 24 0.18 0.77 12.48
C ALA A 24 -0.22 2.15 11.94
N MET A 25 0.68 3.12 12.06
CA MET A 25 0.47 4.43 11.48
C MET A 25 0.34 4.20 9.98
N SER A 26 -0.89 4.30 9.47
CA SER A 26 -1.10 4.57 8.05
C SER A 26 -0.42 5.90 7.81
N SER A 27 0.82 5.89 7.31
CA SER A 27 1.52 7.10 6.90
C SER A 27 0.86 7.59 5.61
N THR A 28 -0.33 8.16 5.75
CA THR A 28 -1.00 8.89 4.69
C THR A 28 -0.10 10.07 4.34
N PHE A 29 0.13 10.29 3.04
CA PHE A 29 0.94 11.41 2.57
C PHE A 29 0.13 12.69 2.71
N GLU A 30 0.43 13.44 3.75
CA GLU A 30 -0.26 14.68 4.12
C GLU A 30 0.78 15.80 4.24
N PRO A 31 1.26 16.32 3.09
CA PRO A 31 2.31 17.33 3.10
C PRO A 31 1.79 18.65 3.67
N LYS A 32 2.65 19.37 4.39
CA LYS A 32 2.29 20.61 5.09
C LYS A 32 3.04 21.82 4.53
N GLY A 33 2.36 22.96 4.56
CA GLY A 33 2.90 24.24 4.09
C GLY A 33 2.64 24.48 2.60
N LYS A 34 3.18 25.59 2.09
CA LYS A 34 2.93 26.01 0.72
C LYS A 34 3.65 25.10 -0.30
N PRO A 35 2.97 24.58 -1.33
CA PRO A 35 3.62 23.82 -2.38
C PRO A 35 4.40 24.72 -3.34
N THR A 36 5.58 24.27 -3.75
CA THR A 36 6.33 24.82 -4.89
C THR A 36 6.44 23.73 -5.96
N THR A 37 6.02 24.02 -7.20
CA THR A 37 6.05 23.04 -8.29
C THR A 37 6.95 23.51 -9.41
N THR A 38 7.85 22.63 -9.85
CA THR A 38 8.61 22.78 -11.09
C THR A 38 8.12 21.78 -12.13
N CYS A 39 8.23 22.12 -13.41
CA CYS A 39 7.76 21.29 -14.51
C CYS A 39 8.83 21.20 -15.60
N VAL A 40 9.10 20.00 -16.08
CA VAL A 40 10.05 19.73 -17.17
C VAL A 40 9.42 18.75 -18.15
N THR A 41 9.53 19.02 -19.45
CA THR A 41 9.05 18.12 -20.51
C THR A 41 10.23 17.63 -21.34
N ILE A 42 10.49 16.32 -21.35
CA ILE A 42 11.60 15.69 -22.08
C ILE A 42 11.10 14.36 -22.65
N GLY A 43 11.39 14.09 -23.94
CA GLY A 43 11.14 12.78 -24.55
C GLY A 43 9.67 12.32 -24.50
N GLY A 44 8.72 13.24 -24.65
CA GLY A 44 7.28 12.93 -24.59
C GLY A 44 6.74 12.66 -23.17
N ARG A 45 7.55 12.88 -22.13
CA ARG A 45 7.15 12.83 -20.73
C ARG A 45 7.16 14.23 -20.13
N ARG A 46 6.07 14.60 -19.43
CA ARG A 46 6.00 15.81 -18.62
C ARG A 46 6.11 15.44 -17.15
N LYS A 47 7.16 15.91 -16.49
CA LYS A 47 7.45 15.67 -15.08
C LYS A 47 7.12 16.91 -14.26
N HIS A 48 6.23 16.77 -13.30
CA HIS A 48 5.97 17.75 -12.25
C HIS A 48 6.69 17.30 -10.98
N HIS A 49 7.49 18.18 -10.39
CA HIS A 49 8.09 17.96 -9.08
C HIS A 49 7.56 19.04 -8.14
N THR A 50 6.75 18.59 -7.18
CA THR A 50 6.19 19.44 -6.13
C THR A 50 6.93 19.16 -4.83
N SER A 51 7.37 20.22 -4.16
CA SER A 51 7.95 20.20 -2.82
C SER A 51 7.14 21.07 -1.87
N TRP A 52 7.17 20.73 -0.58
CA TRP A 52 6.48 21.44 0.49
C TRP A 52 7.46 21.88 1.57
N GLU A 53 7.04 22.83 2.41
CA GLU A 53 7.87 23.44 3.46
C GLU A 53 8.30 22.45 4.55
N ASP A 54 7.50 21.41 4.79
CA ASP A 54 7.85 20.29 5.67
C ASP A 54 8.93 19.35 5.09
N GLY A 55 9.36 19.60 3.85
CA GLY A 55 10.33 18.78 3.13
C GLY A 55 9.74 17.52 2.50
N SER A 56 8.41 17.36 2.51
CA SER A 56 7.73 16.35 1.71
C SER A 56 7.88 16.69 0.23
N GLU A 57 7.93 15.65 -0.60
CA GLU A 57 8.06 15.82 -2.05
C GLU A 57 7.22 14.80 -2.81
N MET A 58 6.75 15.22 -3.98
CA MET A 58 5.97 14.42 -4.91
C MET A 58 6.50 14.64 -6.32
N VAL A 59 6.65 13.55 -7.06
CA VAL A 59 6.95 13.56 -8.48
C VAL A 59 5.84 12.86 -9.22
N GLU A 60 5.29 13.56 -10.21
CA GLU A 60 4.30 13.06 -11.13
C GLU A 60 4.83 13.10 -12.56
N GLU A 61 4.65 12.01 -13.29
CA GLU A 61 5.04 11.94 -14.69
C GLU A 61 3.82 11.65 -15.54
N TYR A 62 3.62 12.47 -16.56
CA TYR A 62 2.53 12.38 -17.51
C TYR A 62 3.08 12.02 -18.89
N GLU A 63 2.39 11.13 -19.57
CA GLU A 63 2.53 10.95 -21.01
C GLU A 63 1.95 12.17 -21.74
N VAL A 64 2.76 12.89 -22.52
CA VAL A 64 2.33 14.15 -23.15
C VAL A 64 1.22 13.92 -24.17
N ALA A 65 1.32 12.86 -24.98
CA ALA A 65 0.36 12.58 -26.06
C ALA A 65 -1.07 12.33 -25.54
N SER A 66 -1.20 11.63 -24.42
CA SER A 66 -2.51 11.24 -23.86
C SER A 66 -2.88 11.98 -22.57
N ASN A 67 -2.01 12.89 -22.11
CA ASN A 67 -2.10 13.56 -20.81
C ASN A 67 -2.37 12.61 -19.61
N ARG A 68 -1.88 11.37 -19.70
CA ARG A 68 -2.15 10.35 -18.69
C ARG A 68 -1.04 10.32 -17.65
N LEU A 69 -1.42 10.34 -16.36
CA LEU A 69 -0.49 10.12 -15.25
C LEU A 69 0.03 8.68 -15.31
N VAL A 70 1.34 8.51 -15.49
CA VAL A 70 1.99 7.20 -15.59
C VAL A 70 2.76 6.80 -14.34
N LEU A 71 3.20 7.79 -13.57
CA LEU A 71 3.95 7.58 -12.33
C LEU A 71 3.58 8.68 -11.34
N ARG A 72 3.30 8.29 -10.11
CA ARG A 72 3.30 9.19 -8.95
C ARG A 72 4.14 8.54 -7.86
N LYS A 73 5.18 9.24 -7.43
CA LYS A 73 6.02 8.82 -6.31
C LYS A 73 6.13 9.95 -5.30
N ILE A 74 6.18 9.58 -4.03
CA ILE A 74 6.27 10.49 -2.90
C ILE A 74 7.48 10.15 -2.04
N ARG A 75 7.98 11.13 -1.29
CA ARG A 75 8.91 10.92 -0.19
C ARG A 75 8.68 11.97 0.89
N ASN A 76 9.09 11.67 2.11
CA ASN A 76 8.93 12.54 3.26
C ASN A 76 10.28 12.86 3.88
N LYS A 77 10.35 13.99 4.59
CA LYS A 77 11.44 14.31 5.50
C LYS A 77 10.98 14.11 6.93
N SER A 78 11.70 13.31 7.70
CA SER A 78 11.42 13.13 9.13
C SER A 78 11.79 14.37 9.94
N ALA A 79 11.24 14.50 11.15
CA ALA A 79 11.55 15.60 12.07
C ALA A 79 13.06 15.71 12.40
N LEU A 80 13.80 14.59 12.37
CA LEU A 80 15.26 14.54 12.56
C LEU A 80 16.05 14.81 11.27
N GLY A 81 15.38 15.25 10.20
CA GLY A 81 16.01 15.62 8.93
C GLY A 81 16.30 14.46 7.97
N LYS A 82 16.13 13.20 8.38
CA LYS A 82 16.29 12.05 7.48
C LYS A 82 15.22 12.07 6.40
N VAL A 83 15.65 12.01 5.14
CA VAL A 83 14.77 11.91 3.95
C VAL A 83 14.48 10.43 3.67
N SER A 84 13.22 10.10 3.39
CA SER A 84 12.83 8.74 3.03
C SER A 84 13.15 8.43 1.57
N ASP A 85 13.25 7.14 1.25
CA ASP A 85 13.27 6.69 -0.13
C ASP A 85 11.95 7.07 -0.84
N TRP A 86 12.01 7.14 -2.16
CA TRP A 86 10.82 7.34 -2.99
C TRP A 86 9.90 6.12 -2.90
N LYS A 87 8.65 6.37 -2.53
CA LYS A 87 7.57 5.38 -2.56
C LYS A 87 6.68 5.67 -3.76
N VAL A 88 6.63 4.72 -4.71
CA VAL A 88 5.70 4.77 -5.84
C VAL A 88 4.29 4.45 -5.33
N ILE A 89 3.35 5.37 -5.57
CA ILE A 89 1.92 5.21 -5.24
C ILE A 89 1.12 4.84 -6.48
N LEU A 90 1.46 5.43 -7.62
CA LEU A 90 0.83 5.13 -8.90
C LEU A 90 1.91 4.82 -9.92
N GLY A 91 1.64 3.85 -10.78
CA GLY A 91 2.55 3.42 -11.82
C GLY A 91 3.46 2.28 -11.40
N GLU A 92 4.20 1.78 -12.38
CA GLU A 92 5.16 0.71 -12.15
C GLU A 92 6.44 1.29 -11.55
N PRO A 93 6.95 0.74 -10.44
CA PRO A 93 8.28 1.10 -9.97
C PRO A 93 9.33 0.68 -10.99
N GLU A 94 10.34 1.52 -11.19
CA GLU A 94 11.49 1.16 -12.02
C GLU A 94 12.07 -0.17 -11.53
N LYS A 95 12.24 -1.12 -12.45
CA LYS A 95 12.86 -2.40 -12.13
C LYS A 95 14.32 -2.12 -11.79
N LYS A 96 14.69 -2.26 -10.52
CA LYS A 96 16.10 -2.30 -10.14
C LYS A 96 16.74 -3.47 -10.88
N ALA A 97 17.64 -3.19 -11.81
CA ALA A 97 18.41 -4.21 -12.48
C ALA A 97 19.24 -4.96 -11.42
N PHE A 98 19.24 -6.29 -11.48
CA PHE A 98 20.09 -7.10 -10.61
C PHE A 98 21.55 -6.81 -10.96
N ASN A 99 22.33 -6.41 -9.96
CA ASN A 99 23.76 -6.20 -10.09
C ASN A 99 24.51 -7.37 -9.45
N PRO A 100 25.10 -8.29 -10.23
CA PRO A 100 25.80 -9.46 -9.69
C PRO A 100 26.98 -9.14 -8.77
N ARG A 101 27.52 -7.91 -8.83
CA ARG A 101 28.63 -7.47 -7.98
C ARG A 101 28.20 -7.00 -6.59
N SER A 102 26.95 -6.58 -6.42
CA SER A 102 26.46 -5.99 -5.16
C SER A 102 25.22 -6.67 -4.59
N ASP A 103 24.41 -7.29 -5.43
CA ASP A 103 23.18 -7.96 -5.02
C ASP A 103 23.45 -9.46 -4.80
N LEU A 104 23.23 -9.95 -3.58
CA LEU A 104 23.41 -11.37 -3.24
C LEU A 104 22.17 -12.21 -3.56
N ILE A 105 20.99 -11.60 -3.55
CA ILE A 105 19.69 -12.24 -3.81
C ILE A 105 18.79 -11.30 -4.60
N ALA A 106 17.93 -11.85 -5.46
CA ALA A 106 16.95 -11.12 -6.23
C ALA A 106 15.54 -11.64 -5.96
N SER A 107 14.55 -10.75 -5.98
CA SER A 107 13.15 -11.17 -5.95
C SER A 107 12.82 -11.96 -7.23
N SER A 108 12.01 -13.00 -7.09
CA SER A 108 11.56 -13.77 -8.25
C SER A 108 10.72 -12.89 -9.17
N ASN A 109 11.13 -12.84 -10.44
CA ASN A 109 10.36 -12.18 -11.50
C ASN A 109 9.02 -12.87 -11.80
N LYS A 110 8.75 -14.05 -11.20
CA LYS A 110 7.47 -14.77 -11.31
C LYS A 110 6.46 -14.37 -10.22
N ASN A 111 6.86 -13.57 -9.23
CA ASN A 111 5.95 -13.13 -8.18
C ASN A 111 4.91 -12.14 -8.74
N PRO A 112 3.63 -12.22 -8.31
CA PRO A 112 2.61 -11.28 -8.73
C PRO A 112 2.99 -9.84 -8.37
N ILE A 113 2.91 -8.93 -9.35
CA ILE A 113 3.21 -7.51 -9.17
C ILE A 113 1.92 -6.72 -9.24
N PHE A 114 1.56 -6.06 -8.14
CA PHE A 114 0.38 -5.22 -8.01
C PHE A 114 0.72 -3.76 -8.27
N ILE A 115 0.03 -3.14 -9.23
CA ILE A 115 0.32 -1.78 -9.70
C ILE A 115 -0.98 -0.99 -9.71
N GLN A 116 -0.99 0.20 -9.12
CA GLN A 116 -2.11 1.14 -9.23
C GLN A 116 -1.94 1.99 -10.49
N GLN A 117 -2.98 2.10 -11.31
CA GLN A 117 -2.99 2.76 -12.62
C GLN A 117 -4.26 3.60 -12.80
N ASP A 118 -4.56 4.42 -11.81
CA ASP A 118 -5.79 5.23 -11.82
C ASP A 118 -5.90 6.11 -13.06
N THR A 119 -7.14 6.34 -13.46
CA THR A 119 -7.51 7.30 -14.50
C THR A 119 -8.20 8.50 -13.84
N SER A 120 -8.57 9.50 -14.63
CA SER A 120 -9.38 10.62 -14.12
C SER A 120 -10.76 10.20 -13.61
N THR A 121 -11.28 9.05 -14.06
CA THR A 121 -12.65 8.60 -13.79
C THR A 121 -12.74 7.30 -12.98
N HIS A 122 -11.67 6.51 -12.92
CA HIS A 122 -11.68 5.20 -12.28
C HIS A 122 -10.41 4.94 -11.48
N PHE A 123 -10.57 4.35 -10.28
CA PHE A 123 -9.49 3.66 -9.60
C PHE A 123 -9.22 2.34 -10.30
N MET A 124 -7.98 2.08 -10.68
CA MET A 124 -7.63 0.90 -11.46
C MET A 124 -6.36 0.26 -10.94
N TRP A 125 -6.32 -1.07 -10.99
CA TRP A 125 -5.14 -1.84 -10.64
C TRP A 125 -4.83 -2.86 -11.71
N ARG A 126 -3.54 -2.98 -12.03
CA ARG A 126 -3.00 -4.04 -12.88
C ARG A 126 -2.22 -5.01 -12.02
N ILE A 127 -2.50 -6.28 -12.18
CA ILE A 127 -1.74 -7.36 -11.56
C ILE A 127 -1.05 -8.14 -12.67
N ARG A 128 0.28 -8.19 -12.63
CA ARG A 128 1.09 -8.94 -13.58
C ARG A 128 1.63 -10.21 -12.92
N ASN A 129 2.16 -11.12 -13.74
CA ASN A 129 2.74 -12.38 -13.30
C ASN A 129 1.75 -13.22 -12.48
N ILE A 130 0.48 -13.22 -12.88
CA ILE A 130 -0.54 -14.09 -12.30
C ILE A 130 -0.34 -15.51 -12.85
N PRO A 131 -0.06 -16.51 -11.99
CA PRO A 131 0.29 -17.85 -12.46
C PRO A 131 -0.92 -18.77 -12.71
N TYR A 132 -2.13 -18.31 -12.37
CA TYR A 132 -3.36 -19.09 -12.51
C TYR A 132 -4.31 -18.44 -13.53
N GLU A 133 -5.22 -19.24 -14.06
CA GLU A 133 -6.30 -18.75 -14.91
C GLU A 133 -7.29 -17.85 -14.15
N ARG A 134 -8.00 -16.99 -14.88
CA ARG A 134 -9.00 -16.05 -14.31
C ARG A 134 -9.98 -16.73 -13.36
N SER A 135 -10.47 -17.92 -13.71
CA SER A 135 -11.47 -18.69 -12.94
C SER A 135 -11.02 -19.07 -11.53
N VAL A 136 -9.71 -19.10 -11.27
CA VAL A 136 -9.14 -19.40 -9.95
C VAL A 136 -9.24 -18.19 -9.01
N TYR A 137 -9.34 -16.99 -9.56
CA TYR A 137 -9.42 -15.75 -8.79
C TYR A 137 -10.86 -15.40 -8.42
N ARG A 138 -11.03 -14.83 -7.24
CA ARG A 138 -12.29 -14.23 -6.79
C ARG A 138 -12.02 -12.83 -6.25
N LEU A 139 -12.87 -11.90 -6.70
CA LEU A 139 -12.97 -10.54 -6.17
C LEU A 139 -14.23 -10.45 -5.31
N THR A 140 -14.07 -9.95 -4.10
CA THR A 140 -15.17 -9.72 -3.15
C THR A 140 -14.93 -8.41 -2.42
N ILE A 141 -15.98 -7.81 -1.87
CA ILE A 141 -15.86 -6.66 -0.98
C ILE A 141 -16.02 -7.13 0.46
N ASP A 142 -15.08 -6.73 1.30
CA ASP A 142 -15.17 -6.86 2.75
C ASP A 142 -15.92 -5.62 3.27
N SER A 143 -17.22 -5.78 3.51
CA SER A 143 -18.11 -4.68 3.91
C SER A 143 -17.74 -4.07 5.26
N ASP A 144 -17.18 -4.87 6.18
CA ASP A 144 -16.78 -4.39 7.50
C ASP A 144 -15.54 -3.50 7.42
N ARG A 145 -14.57 -3.90 6.59
CA ARG A 145 -13.29 -3.17 6.43
C ARG A 145 -13.31 -2.14 5.32
N GLN A 146 -14.37 -2.11 4.49
CA GLN A 146 -14.46 -1.29 3.27
C GLN A 146 -13.22 -1.48 2.38
N GLN A 147 -12.93 -2.75 2.05
CA GLN A 147 -11.79 -3.13 1.23
C GLN A 147 -12.18 -4.12 0.13
N ILE A 148 -11.51 -4.02 -1.01
CA ILE A 148 -11.58 -5.04 -2.06
C ILE A 148 -10.64 -6.18 -1.67
N VAL A 149 -11.14 -7.40 -1.74
CA VAL A 149 -10.39 -8.63 -1.45
C VAL A 149 -10.26 -9.43 -2.73
N LEU A 150 -9.01 -9.60 -3.17
CA LEU A 150 -8.65 -10.51 -4.24
C LEU A 150 -8.01 -11.75 -3.64
N ARG A 151 -8.57 -12.93 -3.94
CA ARG A 151 -8.03 -14.21 -3.46
C ARG A 151 -8.12 -15.30 -4.51
N THR A 152 -7.33 -16.34 -4.36
CA THR A 152 -7.45 -17.56 -5.16
C THR A 152 -8.20 -18.66 -4.43
N THR A 153 -8.91 -19.53 -5.15
CA THR A 153 -9.63 -20.68 -4.59
C THR A 153 -8.67 -21.69 -3.92
N ASN A 154 -7.47 -21.86 -4.49
CA ASN A 154 -6.40 -22.69 -3.92
C ASN A 154 -5.62 -22.03 -2.77
N LYS A 155 -6.01 -20.81 -2.34
CA LYS A 155 -5.41 -20.04 -1.23
C LYS A 155 -3.93 -19.67 -1.41
N LYS A 156 -3.39 -19.72 -2.63
CA LYS A 156 -2.01 -19.34 -2.95
C LYS A 156 -1.77 -17.84 -3.11
N TYR A 157 -2.83 -17.05 -3.31
CA TYR A 157 -2.73 -15.59 -3.41
C TYR A 157 -3.87 -14.90 -2.64
N PHE A 158 -3.52 -13.84 -1.92
CA PHE A 158 -4.46 -13.02 -1.16
C PHE A 158 -3.96 -11.57 -1.14
N LYS A 159 -4.84 -10.62 -1.50
CA LYS A 159 -4.54 -9.19 -1.49
C LYS A 159 -5.77 -8.43 -1.02
N ARG A 160 -5.55 -7.53 -0.05
CA ARG A 160 -6.51 -6.49 0.33
C ARG A 160 -6.12 -5.18 -0.32
N ILE A 161 -7.11 -4.49 -0.84
CA ILE A 161 -6.97 -3.21 -1.53
C ILE A 161 -7.89 -2.23 -0.81
N SER A 162 -7.28 -1.22 -0.20
CA SER A 162 -7.99 -0.08 0.37
C SER A 162 -8.00 1.07 -0.64
N ILE A 163 -9.06 1.87 -0.62
CA ILE A 163 -9.15 3.10 -1.40
C ILE A 163 -9.33 4.25 -0.40
N PRO A 164 -8.22 4.79 0.16
CA PRO A 164 -8.28 5.83 1.16
C PRO A 164 -9.05 7.07 0.69
N GLN A 165 -9.02 7.36 -0.61
CA GLN A 165 -9.74 8.48 -1.21
C GLN A 165 -11.26 8.36 -1.03
N LEU A 166 -11.83 7.17 -1.21
CA LEU A 166 -13.26 6.94 -0.98
C LEU A 166 -13.60 7.04 0.52
N GLN A 167 -12.73 6.50 1.37
CA GLN A 167 -12.89 6.62 2.83
C GLN A 167 -12.87 8.09 3.29
N ALA A 168 -12.01 8.91 2.69
CA ALA A 168 -11.89 10.33 3.02
C ALA A 168 -13.14 11.14 2.65
N VAL A 169 -13.84 10.77 1.57
CA VAL A 169 -15.10 11.42 1.17
C VAL A 169 -16.34 10.74 1.77
N GLY A 170 -16.16 9.70 2.58
CA GLY A 170 -17.27 8.97 3.23
C GLY A 170 -18.04 8.03 2.31
N GLU A 171 -17.52 7.75 1.12
CA GLU A 171 -18.16 6.85 0.15
C GLU A 171 -17.88 5.38 0.46
N LYS A 172 -18.92 4.55 0.31
CA LYS A 172 -18.84 3.11 0.60
C LYS A 172 -18.58 2.30 -0.65
N LEU A 173 -17.83 1.21 -0.49
CA LEU A 173 -17.66 0.22 -1.53
C LEU A 173 -18.91 -0.65 -1.66
N SER A 174 -19.42 -0.76 -2.88
CA SER A 174 -20.46 -1.69 -3.27
C SER A 174 -19.98 -2.51 -4.46
N ALA A 175 -20.42 -3.77 -4.53
CA ALA A 175 -20.12 -4.63 -5.66
C ALA A 175 -21.27 -4.49 -6.64
N ASP A 176 -20.95 -4.30 -7.92
CA ASP A 176 -21.94 -4.46 -8.98
C ASP A 176 -22.18 -5.96 -9.20
N PRO A 177 -23.37 -6.50 -8.86
CA PRO A 177 -23.65 -7.92 -9.02
C PRO A 177 -23.63 -8.37 -10.48
N SER A 178 -23.85 -7.46 -11.43
CA SER A 178 -23.88 -7.77 -12.85
C SER A 178 -22.50 -8.07 -13.44
N LEU A 179 -21.43 -7.68 -12.75
CA LEU A 179 -20.04 -7.87 -13.19
C LEU A 179 -19.36 -9.07 -12.50
N LEU A 180 -20.07 -9.83 -11.67
CA LEU A 180 -19.54 -10.95 -10.88
C LEU A 180 -19.66 -12.34 -11.56
N THR A 181 -19.97 -12.41 -12.85
CA THR A 181 -19.94 -13.65 -13.66
C THR A 181 -18.54 -14.24 -13.84
#